data_AF-A0A430R104-F1
#
_entry.id   AF-A0A430R104-F1
#
_cell.length_a   1.000
_cell.length_b   1.000
_cell.length_c   1.000
_cell.angle_alpha   90.00
_cell.angle_beta   90.00
_cell.angle_gamma   90.00
#
_symmetry.space_group_name_H-M   'P 1'
#
loop_
_entity.id
_entity.type
_entity.pdbx_description
1 polymer ?
#
loop_
_entity_poly.entity_id
_entity_poly.type
_entity_poly.pdbx_seq_one_letter_code
_entity_poly.pdbx_strand_id
1 'polypeptide(L)' 'RELDAYLDHYNRRRPHRALGGLAPLEYLARIRGEAVPTESQMPSCAT' A
#
# COMPACT_ATOMS: atom_id res chain seq x y z
N ARG A 1 -1.02 8.43 15.31
CA ARG A 1 -2.45 8.70 15.01
C ARG A 1 -2.63 9.38 13.65
N GLU A 2 -2.06 10.57 13.41
CA GLU A 2 -2.15 11.21 12.08
C GLU A 2 -1.26 10.52 11.04
N LEU A 3 -0.02 10.19 11.40
CA LEU A 3 0.90 9.46 10.51
C LEU A 3 0.33 8.11 10.07
N ASP A 4 -0.26 7.35 10.99
CA ASP A 4 -0.84 6.03 10.67
C ASP A 4 -2.01 6.16 9.68
N ALA A 5 -2.88 7.15 9.88
CA ALA A 5 -3.98 7.43 8.96
C ALA A 5 -3.48 7.91 7.59
N TYR A 6 -2.41 8.72 7.57
CA TYR A 6 -1.77 9.15 6.32
C TYR A 6 -1.15 7.97 5.57
N LEU A 7 -0.42 7.08 6.27
CA LEU A 7 0.19 5.90 5.66
C LEU A 7 -0.86 4.91 5.17
N ASP A 8 -1.97 4.71 5.90
CA ASP A 8 -3.10 3.90 5.44
C ASP A 8 -3.68 4.46 4.13
N HIS A 9 -3.97 5.76 4.11
CA HIS A 9 -4.50 6.42 2.93
C HIS A 9 -3.53 6.33 1.74
N TYR A 10 -2.27 6.68 1.96
CA TYR A 10 -1.24 6.68 0.92
C TYR A 10 -1.02 5.29 0.34
N ASN A 11 -0.85 4.26 1.18
CA ASN A 11 -0.50 2.92 0.73
C ASN A 11 -1.68 2.15 0.13
N ARG A 12 -2.91 2.44 0.57
CA ARG A 12 -4.09 1.63 0.21
C ARG A 12 -5.06 2.29 -0.74
N ARG A 13 -5.12 3.63 -0.77
CA ARG A 13 -6.22 4.35 -1.46
C ARG A 13 -5.75 5.41 -2.42
N ARG A 14 -4.51 5.90 -2.29
CA ARG A 14 -4.03 7.01 -3.11
C ARG A 14 -3.67 6.51 -4.52
N PRO A 15 -4.36 6.96 -5.58
CA PRO A 15 -4.01 6.57 -6.93
C PRO A 15 -2.70 7.24 -7.37
N HIS A 16 -1.81 6.47 -8.00
CA HIS A 16 -0.54 6.99 -8.54
C HIS A 16 -0.46 6.86 -10.05
N ARG A 17 -0.26 7.99 -10.74
CA ARG A 17 -0.14 8.02 -12.21
C ARG A 17 0.99 7.13 -12.75
N ALA A 18 2.13 7.09 -12.06
CA ALA A 18 3.25 6.22 -12.42
C ALA A 18 2.93 4.71 -12.27
N LEU A 19 1.97 4.36 -11.42
CA LEU A 19 1.50 2.99 -11.20
C LEU A 19 0.28 2.65 -12.07
N GLY A 20 -0.02 3.47 -13.08
CA GLY A 20 -1.21 3.31 -13.92
C GLY A 20 -2.52 3.60 -13.20
N GLY A 21 -2.49 4.44 -12.16
CA GLY A 21 -3.65 4.81 -11.36
C GLY A 21 -3.86 3.93 -10.12
N LEU A 22 -3.06 2.87 -9.93
CA LEU A 22 -3.15 1.99 -8.77
C LEU A 22 -2.55 2.63 -7.51
N ALA A 23 -3.06 2.23 -6.34
CA ALA A 23 -2.39 2.48 -5.07
C ALA A 23 -1.13 1.62 -4.91
N PRO A 24 -0.19 1.99 -4.02
CA PRO A 24 1.07 1.25 -3.85
C PRO A 24 0.88 -0.24 -3.56
N LEU A 25 -0.02 -0.59 -2.63
CA LEU A 25 -0.28 -1.99 -2.29
C LEU A 25 -1.06 -2.75 -3.37
N GLU A 26 -1.92 -2.07 -4.13
CA GLU A 26 -2.61 -2.67 -5.28
C GLU A 26 -1.62 -3.02 -6.39
N TYR A 27 -0.67 -2.13 -6.67
CA TYR A 27 0.38 -2.37 -7.64
C TYR A 27 1.27 -3.55 -7.22
N LEU A 28 1.67 -3.60 -5.95
CA LEU A 28 2.47 -4.70 -5.40
C LEU A 28 1.74 -6.04 -5.51
N ALA A 29 0.46 -6.08 -5.14
CA ALA A 29 -0.37 -7.27 -5.27
C ALA A 29 -0.46 -7.73 -6.74
N ARG A 30 -0.67 -6.79 -7.67
CA ARG A 30 -0.73 -7.07 -9.12
C ARG A 30 0.56 -7.70 -9.66
N ILE A 31 1.73 -7.19 -9.28
CA ILE A 31 3.01 -7.72 -9.79
C ILE A 31 3.38 -9.06 -9.14
N ARG A 32 2.86 -9.36 -7.95
CA ARG A 32 3.07 -10.64 -7.25
C ARG A 32 2.01 -11.69 -7.58
N GLY A 33 0.90 -11.31 -8.21
CA GLY A 33 -0.26 -12.18 -8.38
C GLY A 33 -0.94 -12.52 -7.04
N GLU A 34 -0.78 -11.65 -6.04
CA GLU A 34 -1.30 -11.82 -4.68
C GLU A 34 -2.56 -10.98 -4.48
N ALA A 35 -3.29 -11.25 -3.40
CA ALA A 35 -4.35 -10.36 -2.93
C ALA A 35 -3.75 -9.09 -2.31
N VAL A 36 -4.49 -7.97 -2.38
CA VAL A 36 -4.10 -6.74 -1.69
C VAL A 36 -4.15 -6.99 -0.18
N PRO A 37 -3.06 -6.75 0.57
CA PRO A 37 -3.02 -7.04 2.00
C PRO A 37 -4.06 -6.21 2.74
N THR A 38 -4.93 -6.84 3.53
CA THR A 38 -6.10 -6.21 4.17
C THR A 38 -5.86 -5.61 5.55
N GLU A 39 -4.73 -5.89 6.20
CA GLU A 39 -4.40 -5.38 7.54
C GLU A 39 -2.97 -4.82 7.65
N SER A 40 -2.65 -4.24 8.81
CA SER A 40 -1.38 -3.62 9.24
C SER A 40 -0.20 -4.60 9.30
N GLN A 41 -0.02 -5.39 8.25
CA GLN A 41 1.14 -6.22 8.00
C GLN A 41 2.16 -5.40 7.21
N MET A 42 2.45 -4.17 7.65
CA MET A 42 3.75 -3.60 7.35
C MET A 42 4.73 -4.36 8.25
N PRO A 43 5.60 -5.25 7.73
CA PRO A 43 6.69 -5.72 8.54
C PRO A 43 7.44 -4.46 8.98
N SER A 44 7.59 -4.30 10.29
CA SER A 44 8.56 -3.36 10.86
C SER A 44 9.83 -3.53 10.05
N CYS A 45 10.30 -2.46 9.38
CA CYS A 45 11.65 -2.41 8.85
C CYS A 45 12.57 -2.50 10.07
N ALA A 46 12.87 -3.71 10.53
CA ALA A 46 13.89 -3.95 11.52
C ALA A 46 15.24 -3.75 10.84
N THR A 47 16.01 -2.82 11.41
CA THR A 47 17.36 -2.38 11.02
C THR A 47 18.35 -3.52 10.95
#